data_AF-A0A2I0T0I1-F1
#
_entry.id   AF-A0A2I0T0I1-F1
#
_cell.length_a   1.000
_cell.length_b   1.000
_cell.length_c   1.000
_cell.angle_alpha   90.00
_cell.angle_beta   90.00
_cell.angle_gamma   90.00
#
_symmetry.space_group_name_H-M   'P 1'
#
loop_
_entity.id
_entity.type
_entity.pdbx_description
1 polymer ?
#
loop_
_entity_poly.entity_id
_entity_poly.type
_entity_poly.pdbx_seq_one_letter_code
_entity_poly.pdbx_strand_id
1 'polypeptide(L)'
;MAQVWFAFHSGFTAQPLYEGWFLALYNIFYTIYPVLSMGLLEQDVSAKKSLEFPELYVIGQQDELFNYRVFSITLLHGVSTSLASFYITLWAFQDRVGSRAVGDYESFAVTVATSALLSVLMEVSAGLSSSVLALGQMFRDRSCAQPLTL
;
A
#
# COMPACT_ATOMS: atom_id res chain seq x y z
N MET A 1 11.97 -3.62 -0.82
CA MET A 1 12.60 -4.86 -1.29
C MET A 1 13.18 -4.79 -2.72
N ALA A 2 12.79 -3.83 -3.57
CA ALA A 2 13.32 -3.71 -4.93
C ALA A 2 14.86 -3.70 -5.04
N GLN A 3 15.57 -3.05 -4.10
CA GLN A 3 17.04 -3.05 -4.06
C GLN A 3 17.65 -4.45 -3.85
N VAL A 4 16.95 -5.36 -3.17
CA VAL A 4 17.40 -6.75 -2.97
C VAL A 4 17.34 -7.51 -4.29
N TRP A 5 16.24 -7.37 -5.04
CA TRP A 5 16.09 -7.96 -6.37
C TRP A 5 17.13 -7.42 -7.36
N PHE A 6 17.43 -6.13 -7.27
CA PHE A 6 18.51 -5.53 -8.04
C PHE A 6 19.89 -6.07 -7.65
N ALA A 7 20.17 -6.28 -6.36
CA ALA A 7 21.44 -6.83 -5.90
C ALA A 7 21.72 -8.24 -6.44
N PHE A 8 20.68 -9.07 -6.62
CA PHE A 8 20.81 -10.37 -7.28
C PHE A 8 21.20 -10.23 -8.75
N HIS A 9 20.71 -9.19 -9.45
CA HIS A 9 21.02 -8.96 -10.86
C HIS A 9 22.37 -8.27 -11.08
N SER A 10 22.83 -7.47 -10.11
CA SER A 10 24.12 -6.78 -10.17
C SER A 10 25.30 -7.63 -9.67
N GLY A 11 25.07 -8.87 -9.24
CA GLY A 11 26.13 -9.76 -8.74
C GLY A 11 26.65 -9.38 -7.35
N PHE A 12 25.80 -8.76 -6.52
CA PHE A 12 26.13 -8.31 -5.16
C PHE A 12 27.28 -7.30 -5.07
N THR A 13 27.42 -6.44 -6.07
CA THR A 13 28.41 -5.35 -6.07
C THR A 13 28.12 -4.22 -5.06
N ALA A 14 27.07 -4.36 -4.24
CA ALA A 14 26.57 -3.36 -3.30
C ALA A 14 26.21 -2.00 -3.94
N GLN A 15 26.04 -1.96 -5.26
CA GLN A 15 25.63 -0.76 -5.97
C GLN A 15 24.17 -0.43 -5.65
N PRO A 16 23.87 0.78 -5.14
CA PRO A 16 22.50 1.16 -4.81
C PRO A 16 21.72 1.50 -6.09
N LEU A 17 20.52 0.93 -6.21
CA LEU A 17 19.61 1.25 -7.32
C LEU A 17 19.17 2.73 -7.33
N TYR A 18 19.12 3.35 -6.14
CA TYR A 18 18.65 4.71 -5.95
C TYR A 18 19.74 5.55 -5.29
N GLU A 19 19.88 6.80 -5.73
CA GLU A 19 20.67 7.79 -5.01
C GLU A 19 20.09 8.06 -3.61
N GLY A 20 20.96 8.30 -2.63
CA GLY A 20 20.57 8.37 -1.22
C GLY A 20 19.55 9.47 -0.91
N TRP A 21 19.72 10.66 -1.51
CA TRP A 21 18.81 11.78 -1.33
C TRP A 21 17.45 11.54 -2.01
N PHE A 22 17.46 10.90 -3.18
CA PHE A 22 16.24 10.55 -3.92
C PHE A 22 15.43 9.51 -3.15
N LEU A 23 16.10 8.49 -2.60
CA LEU A 23 15.47 7.47 -1.76
C LEU A 23 14.84 8.08 -0.50
N ALA A 24 15.53 9.03 0.14
CA ALA A 24 15.00 9.71 1.33
C ALA A 24 13.72 10.50 1.02
N LEU A 25 13.73 11.33 -0.04
CA LEU A 25 12.55 12.08 -0.47
C LEU A 25 11.40 11.13 -0.86
N TYR A 26 11.72 10.08 -1.62
CA TYR A 26 10.75 9.08 -2.02
C TYR A 26 10.06 8.43 -0.81
N ASN A 27 10.83 8.02 0.20
CA ASN A 27 10.27 7.46 1.44
C ASN A 27 9.41 8.47 2.19
N ILE A 28 9.79 9.75 2.27
CA ILE A 28 9.00 10.78 2.95
C ILE A 28 7.63 10.93 2.28
N PHE A 29 7.58 11.15 0.96
CA PHE A 29 6.30 11.28 0.26
C PHE A 29 5.48 9.99 0.31
N TYR A 30 6.12 8.84 0.13
CA TYR A 30 5.47 7.54 0.13
C TYR A 30 4.94 7.10 1.51
N THR A 31 5.59 7.49 2.60
CA THR A 31 5.11 7.16 3.96
C THR A 31 4.04 8.15 4.41
N ILE A 32 4.20 9.44 4.11
CA ILE A 32 3.26 10.48 4.55
C ILE A 32 1.93 10.36 3.82
N TYR A 33 1.94 10.14 2.50
CA TYR A 33 0.71 10.11 1.71
C TYR A 33 -0.32 9.05 2.16
N PRO A 34 0.00 7.74 2.24
CA PRO A 34 -0.94 6.72 2.69
C PRO A 34 -1.29 6.88 4.17
N VAL A 35 -0.36 7.31 5.03
CA VAL A 35 -0.66 7.57 6.45
C VAL A 35 -1.65 8.72 6.61
N LEU A 36 -1.51 9.78 5.82
CA LEU A 36 -2.48 10.88 5.79
C LEU A 36 -3.82 10.44 5.19
N SER A 37 -3.81 9.67 4.10
CA SER A 37 -5.03 9.17 3.47
C SER A 37 -5.81 8.26 4.42
N MET A 38 -5.14 7.31 5.07
CA MET A 38 -5.75 6.43 6.08
C MET A 38 -6.19 7.27 7.30
N GLY A 39 -5.33 8.12 7.85
CA GLY A 39 -5.64 8.90 9.07
C GLY A 39 -6.75 9.95 8.92
N LEU A 40 -6.93 10.54 7.72
CA LEU A 40 -7.99 11.52 7.48
C LEU A 40 -9.33 10.87 7.07
N LEU A 41 -9.30 9.69 6.46
CA LEU A 41 -10.47 9.07 5.84
C LEU A 41 -10.98 7.84 6.63
N GLU A 42 -10.17 7.18 7.45
CA GLU A 42 -10.59 6.17 8.44
C GLU A 42 -11.08 6.84 9.73
N GLN A 43 -12.11 7.69 9.63
CA GLN A 43 -13.01 7.88 10.77
C GLN A 43 -14.08 6.79 10.73
N ASP A 44 -13.74 5.60 11.22
CA ASP A 44 -14.63 4.43 11.23
C ASP A 44 -15.94 4.67 12.02
N VAL A 45 -15.95 5.63 12.94
CA VAL A 45 -17.15 5.97 13.73
C VAL A 45 -17.09 7.40 14.24
N SER A 46 -18.20 8.14 14.09
CA SER A 46 -18.46 9.32 14.92
C SER A 46 -18.33 8.89 16.39
N ALA A 47 -17.69 9.72 17.23
CA ALA A 47 -17.46 9.42 18.66
C ALA A 47 -18.72 8.94 19.41
N LYS A 48 -19.91 9.35 18.95
CA LYS A 48 -21.20 8.89 19.48
C LYS A 48 -21.49 7.41 19.24
N LYS A 49 -21.13 6.86 18.08
CA LYS A 49 -21.40 5.47 17.69
C LYS A 49 -20.42 4.48 18.32
N SER A 50 -19.20 4.92 18.64
CA SER A 50 -18.23 4.12 19.40
C SER A 50 -18.70 3.83 20.83
N LEU A 51 -19.40 4.78 21.46
CA LEU A 51 -20.00 4.59 22.79
C LEU A 51 -21.26 3.70 22.76
N GLU A 52 -21.95 3.65 21.62
CA GLU A 52 -23.20 2.90 21.46
C GLU A 52 -22.97 1.39 21.23
N PHE A 53 -21.79 1.00 20.73
CA PHE A 53 -21.43 -0.40 20.45
C PHE A 53 -20.08 -0.79 21.08
N PRO A 54 -20.06 -1.13 22.39
CA PRO A 54 -18.82 -1.52 23.09
C PRO A 54 -18.22 -2.84 22.58
N GLU A 55 -18.99 -3.65 21.85
CA GLU A 55 -18.56 -4.93 21.28
C GLU A 55 -17.43 -4.78 20.24
N LEU A 56 -17.30 -3.62 19.58
CA LEU A 56 -16.18 -3.36 18.65
C LEU A 56 -14.81 -3.34 19.36
N TYR A 57 -14.78 -3.05 20.67
CA TYR A 57 -13.53 -3.01 21.44
C TYR A 57 -13.00 -4.41 21.78
N VAL A 58 -13.89 -5.40 21.86
CA VAL A 58 -13.54 -6.77 22.24
C VAL A 58 -12.68 -7.46 21.17
N ILE A 59 -12.87 -7.10 19.90
CA ILE A 59 -12.12 -7.65 18.76
C ILE A 59 -10.62 -7.32 18.87
N GLY A 60 -10.29 -6.13 19.38
CA GLY A 60 -8.91 -5.73 19.65
C GLY A 60 -8.27 -6.45 20.84
N GLN A 61 -9.06 -6.83 21.85
CA GLN A 61 -8.57 -7.54 23.03
C GLN A 61 -8.27 -9.03 22.77
N GLN A 62 -8.78 -9.59 21.67
CA GLN A 62 -8.60 -11.00 21.31
C GLN A 62 -7.38 -11.25 20.40
N ASP A 63 -6.52 -10.24 20.18
CA ASP A 63 -5.33 -10.30 19.33
C ASP A 63 -5.58 -10.78 17.87
N GLU A 64 -6.84 -10.77 17.42
CA GLU A 64 -7.24 -11.19 16.08
C GLU A 64 -6.61 -10.31 14.98
N LEU A 65 -6.40 -9.01 15.27
CA LEU A 65 -5.81 -8.04 14.36
C LEU A 65 -4.28 -8.14 14.22
N PHE A 66 -3.58 -8.61 15.25
CA PHE A 66 -2.10 -8.61 15.31
C PHE A 66 -1.52 -10.01 15.53
N ASN A 67 -2.12 -11.02 14.90
CA ASN A 67 -1.65 -12.39 14.94
C ASN A 67 -0.41 -12.60 14.06
N TYR A 68 0.53 -13.45 14.48
CA TYR A 68 1.70 -13.88 13.69
C TYR A 68 1.33 -14.40 12.29
N ARG A 69 0.15 -15.02 12.13
CA ARG A 69 -0.36 -15.46 10.83
C ARG A 69 -0.64 -14.28 9.90
N VAL A 70 -1.35 -13.26 10.41
CA VAL A 70 -1.67 -12.04 9.65
C VAL A 70 -0.38 -11.32 9.27
N PHE A 71 0.54 -11.16 10.22
CA PHE A 71 1.86 -10.57 9.96
C PHE A 71 2.62 -11.30 8.84
N SER A 72 2.63 -12.64 8.86
CA SER A 72 3.32 -13.43 7.84
C SER A 72 2.67 -13.30 6.46
N ILE A 73 1.34 -13.25 6.39
CA ILE A 73 0.60 -13.04 5.13
C ILE A 73 0.90 -11.65 4.58
N THR A 74 0.86 -10.61 5.41
CA THR A 74 1.21 -9.24 5.01
C THR A 74 2.65 -9.15 4.52
N LEU A 75 3.58 -9.83 5.18
CA LEU A 75 4.98 -9.90 4.74
C LEU A 75 5.11 -10.56 3.37
N LEU A 76 4.48 -11.71 3.16
CA LEU A 76 4.48 -12.42 1.88
C LEU A 76 3.84 -11.60 0.77
N HIS A 77 2.75 -10.89 1.07
CA HIS A 77 2.10 -9.98 0.15
C HIS A 77 3.05 -8.85 -0.26
N GLY A 78 3.71 -8.19 0.71
CA GLY A 78 4.69 -7.13 0.43
C GLY A 78 5.90 -7.60 -0.40
N VAL A 79 6.39 -8.82 -0.13
CA VAL A 79 7.45 -9.44 -0.95
C VAL A 79 6.95 -9.68 -2.38
N SER A 80 5.76 -10.24 -2.54
CA SER A 80 5.16 -10.55 -3.84
C SER A 80 4.90 -9.30 -4.68
N THR A 81 4.29 -8.27 -4.10
CA THR A 81 4.04 -6.99 -4.78
C THR A 81 5.37 -6.35 -5.21
N SER A 82 6.39 -6.36 -4.33
CA SER A 82 7.70 -5.80 -4.68
C SER A 82 8.42 -6.55 -5.81
N LEU A 83 8.24 -7.88 -5.87
CA LEU A 83 8.79 -8.74 -6.91
C LEU A 83 8.11 -8.43 -8.24
N ALA A 84 6.77 -8.38 -8.25
CA ALA A 84 5.98 -8.05 -9.43
C ALA A 84 6.36 -6.67 -9.99
N SER A 85 6.41 -5.62 -9.16
CA SER A 85 6.77 -4.27 -9.61
C SER A 85 8.18 -4.22 -10.21
N PHE A 86 9.16 -4.94 -9.65
CA PHE A 86 10.52 -4.96 -10.18
C PHE A 86 10.62 -5.66 -11.54
N TYR A 87 10.01 -6.84 -11.67
CA TYR A 87 10.02 -7.57 -12.93
C TYR A 87 9.23 -6.85 -14.02
N ILE A 88 8.06 -6.29 -13.71
CA ILE A 88 7.28 -5.49 -14.67
C ILE A 88 8.13 -4.35 -15.26
N THR A 89 8.87 -3.63 -14.41
CA THR A 89 9.76 -2.56 -14.91
C THR A 89 10.93 -3.11 -15.71
N LEU A 90 11.55 -4.22 -15.31
CA LEU A 90 12.61 -4.86 -16.10
C LEU A 90 12.14 -5.25 -17.51
N TRP A 91 10.98 -5.90 -17.62
CA TRP A 91 10.37 -6.27 -18.90
C TRP A 91 10.06 -5.04 -19.74
N ALA A 92 9.51 -3.99 -19.14
CA ALA A 92 9.20 -2.74 -19.83
C ALA A 92 10.44 -2.00 -20.38
N PHE A 93 11.62 -2.17 -19.74
CA PHE A 93 12.88 -1.61 -20.23
C PHE A 93 13.48 -2.43 -21.37
N GLN A 94 13.38 -3.76 -21.32
CA GLN A 94 13.89 -4.63 -22.37
C GLN A 94 13.20 -4.37 -23.72
N ASP A 95 11.90 -4.04 -23.70
CA ASP A 95 11.11 -3.77 -24.91
C ASP A 95 11.48 -2.43 -25.58
N ARG A 96 12.16 -1.52 -24.86
CA ARG A 96 12.58 -0.21 -25.38
C ARG A 96 13.98 -0.16 -25.99
N VAL A 97 14.71 -1.28 -25.96
CA VAL A 97 16.07 -1.39 -26.54
C VAL A 97 16.08 -1.20 -28.08
N GLY A 98 14.91 -1.27 -28.75
CA GLY A 98 14.77 -1.01 -30.18
C GLY A 98 14.64 0.46 -30.62
N SER A 99 14.32 1.38 -29.71
CA SER A 99 14.25 2.82 -29.99
C SER A 99 15.39 3.54 -29.28
N ARG A 100 16.17 4.36 -30.01
CA ARG A 100 17.39 5.05 -29.57
C ARG A 100 17.18 6.10 -28.46
N ALA A 101 16.61 5.72 -27.33
CA ALA A 101 16.66 6.45 -26.09
C ALA A 101 17.45 5.56 -25.12
N VAL A 102 18.74 5.85 -25.01
CA VAL A 102 19.63 5.25 -24.01
C VAL A 102 18.98 5.46 -22.64
N GLY A 103 18.45 4.38 -22.05
CA GLY A 103 17.95 4.41 -20.70
C GLY A 103 19.15 4.49 -19.76
N ASP A 104 19.55 5.69 -19.39
CA ASP A 104 20.54 5.88 -18.34
C ASP A 104 20.09 5.19 -17.04
N TYR A 105 21.05 4.78 -16.23
CA TYR A 105 20.83 4.12 -14.94
C TYR A 105 19.78 4.85 -14.07
N GLU A 106 19.83 6.18 -14.09
CA GLU A 106 18.89 7.08 -13.42
C GLU A 106 17.46 6.92 -13.92
N SER A 107 17.26 6.77 -15.23
CA SER A 107 15.94 6.58 -15.83
C SER A 107 15.33 5.23 -15.44
N PHE A 108 16.17 4.20 -15.34
CA PHE A 108 15.74 2.90 -14.81
C PHE A 108 15.32 3.01 -13.35
N ALA A 109 16.13 3.65 -12.51
CA ALA A 109 15.82 3.88 -11.10
C ALA A 109 14.47 4.60 -10.93
N VAL A 110 14.28 5.75 -11.59
CA VAL A 110 13.03 6.53 -11.49
C VAL A 110 11.81 5.73 -11.97
N THR A 111 11.95 4.91 -13.00
CA THR A 111 10.83 4.10 -13.49
C THR A 111 10.47 2.97 -12.52
N VAL A 112 11.45 2.32 -11.88
CA VAL A 112 11.17 1.32 -10.83
C VAL A 112 10.49 1.96 -9.63
N ALA A 113 10.92 3.17 -9.24
CA ALA A 113 10.29 3.93 -8.16
C ALA A 113 8.84 4.31 -8.50
N THR A 114 8.59 4.86 -9.69
CA THR A 114 7.24 5.31 -10.10
C THR A 114 6.26 4.15 -10.32
N SER A 115 6.70 3.02 -10.85
CA SER A 115 5.82 1.84 -11.01
C SER A 115 5.41 1.26 -9.65
N ALA A 116 6.37 1.14 -8.72
CA ALA A 116 6.08 0.71 -7.36
C ALA A 116 5.15 1.69 -6.62
N LEU A 117 5.35 2.99 -6.81
CA LEU A 117 4.47 4.03 -6.26
C LEU A 117 3.04 3.86 -6.76
N LEU A 118 2.84 3.73 -8.07
CA LEU A 118 1.53 3.57 -8.67
C LEU A 118 0.83 2.31 -8.18
N SER A 119 1.55 1.18 -8.05
CA SER A 119 0.99 -0.06 -7.50
C SER A 119 0.44 0.14 -6.09
N VAL A 120 1.21 0.77 -5.19
CA VAL A 120 0.76 0.98 -3.81
C VAL A 120 -0.37 2.01 -3.73
N LEU A 121 -0.30 3.09 -4.49
CA LEU A 121 -1.39 4.06 -4.55
C LEU A 121 -2.69 3.42 -5.02
N MET A 122 -2.62 2.50 -5.99
CA MET A 122 -3.76 1.72 -6.45
C MET A 122 -4.29 0.78 -5.35
N GLU A 123 -3.42 0.08 -4.63
CA GLU A 123 -3.82 -0.79 -3.51
C GLU A 123 -4.49 0.01 -2.39
N VAL A 124 -3.91 1.14 -1.96
CA VAL A 124 -4.46 2.00 -0.90
C VAL A 124 -5.79 2.61 -1.32
N SER A 125 -5.90 3.11 -2.56
CA SER A 125 -7.16 3.68 -3.05
C SER A 125 -8.26 2.63 -3.21
N ALA A 126 -7.92 1.41 -3.65
CA ALA A 126 -8.87 0.30 -3.72
C ALA A 126 -9.31 -0.17 -2.32
N GLY A 127 -8.38 -0.25 -1.37
CA GLY A 127 -8.67 -0.58 0.03
C GLY A 127 -9.59 0.46 0.66
N LEU A 128 -9.26 1.74 0.51
CA LEU A 128 -10.08 2.85 0.99
C LEU A 128 -11.49 2.84 0.37
N SER A 129 -11.60 2.64 -0.95
CA SER A 129 -12.90 2.53 -1.62
C SER A 129 -13.74 1.39 -1.05
N SER A 130 -13.11 0.24 -0.79
CA SER A 130 -13.78 -0.93 -0.19
C SER A 130 -14.27 -0.64 1.24
N SER A 131 -13.44 0.01 2.06
CA SER A 131 -13.81 0.41 3.43
C SER A 131 -14.94 1.44 3.43
N VAL A 132 -14.86 2.46 2.57
CA VAL A 132 -15.91 3.48 2.42
C VAL A 132 -17.22 2.87 1.92
N LEU A 133 -17.16 1.91 0.98
CA LEU A 133 -18.35 1.19 0.51
C LEU A 133 -18.96 0.34 1.64
N ALA A 134 -18.13 -0.41 2.38
CA ALA A 134 -18.57 -1.24 3.49
C ALA A 134 -19.23 -0.38 4.58
N LEU A 135 -18.64 0.77 4.90
CA LEU A 135 -19.21 1.73 5.83
C LEU A 135 -20.53 2.33 5.30
N GLY A 136 -20.58 2.68 4.02
CA GLY A 136 -21.80 3.17 3.36
C GLY A 136 -22.93 2.15 3.35
N GLN A 137 -22.62 0.86 3.21
CA GLN A 137 -23.59 -0.23 3.33
C GLN A 137 -24.02 -0.44 4.79
N MET A 138 -23.09 -0.41 5.74
CA MET A 138 -23.38 -0.53 7.17
C MET A 138 -24.31 0.58 7.68
N PHE A 139 -24.10 1.82 7.24
CA PHE A 139 -25.02 2.93 7.56
C PHE A 139 -26.37 2.79 6.86
N ARG A 140 -26.40 2.32 5.61
CA ARG A 140 -27.65 2.09 4.87
C ARG A 140 -28.51 1.01 5.52
N ASP A 141 -27.91 -0.10 5.98
CA ASP A 141 -28.63 -1.17 6.69
C ASP A 141 -29.11 -0.72 8.08
N ARG A 142 -28.32 0.07 8.81
CA ARG A 142 -28.72 0.62 10.11
C ARG A 142 -29.82 1.68 9.99
N SER A 143 -29.90 2.43 8.89
CA SER A 143 -31.04 3.33 8.61
C SER A 143 -32.32 2.57 8.25
N CYS A 144 -32.24 1.36 7.69
CA CYS A 144 -33.41 0.50 7.48
C CYS A 144 -33.83 -0.25 8.77
N ALA A 145 -32.93 -0.41 9.74
CA ALA A 145 -33.18 -1.12 11.00
C ALA A 145 -33.74 -0.24 12.13
N GLN A 146 -34.08 1.04 11.87
CA GLN A 146 -34.77 1.90 12.83
C GLN A 146 -36.27 1.91 12.49
N PRO A 147 -37.09 0.97 13.01
CA PRO A 147 -38.53 1.07 12.89
C PRO A 147 -39.01 2.28 13.69
N LEU A 148 -40.06 2.93 13.18
CA LEU A 148 -40.86 3.90 13.91
C LEU A 148 -41.16 3.41 15.34
N THR A 149 -40.55 4.04 16.33
CA THR A 149 -41.07 4.23 17.68
C THR A 149 -40.58 5.64 18.05
N LEU A 150 -41.39 6.69 18.13
CA LEU A 150 -42.79 6.86 18.52
C LEU A 150 -43.35 8.08 17.78
#